data_AF-A0A7C4URV1-F1
#
_entry.id   AF-A0A7C4URV1-F1
#
_cell.length_a   1.000
_cell.length_b   1.000
_cell.length_c   1.000
_cell.angle_alpha   90.00
_cell.angle_beta   90.00
_cell.angle_gamma   90.00
#
_symmetry.space_group_name_H-M   'P 1'
#
loop_
_entity.id
_entity.type
_entity.pdbx_description
1 polymer ?
#
loop_
_entity_poly.entity_id
_entity_poly.type
_entity_poly.pdbx_seq_one_letter_code
_entity_poly.pdbx_strand_id
1 'polypeptide(L)'
;MIKGFLNLPWFVWAVFALILAIVWVYVGPHNKIPATPGIRYFFIRWGHALTWVLLAINFLLRGVDPSLNSTANFVALAGGVTYVLFLAMTFIN
;
A
#
# COMPACT_ATOMS: atom_id res chain seq x y z
N MET A 1 -6.82 -21.65 -7.40
CA MET A 1 -6.28 -20.36 -6.94
C MET A 1 -5.05 -20.61 -6.10
N ILE A 2 -3.96 -19.87 -6.35
CA ILE A 2 -2.72 -19.98 -5.56
C ILE A 2 -3.01 -19.48 -4.15
N LYS A 3 -2.80 -20.34 -3.16
CA LYS A 3 -2.94 -19.99 -1.75
C LYS A 3 -1.71 -19.20 -1.30
N GLY A 4 -1.94 -18.22 -0.44
CA GLY A 4 -0.93 -17.35 0.13
C GLY A 4 -0.95 -17.39 1.65
N PHE A 5 -0.86 -16.22 2.24
CA PHE A 5 -0.83 -16.03 3.69
C PHE A 5 -2.09 -16.61 4.38
N LEU A 6 -1.88 -17.27 5.53
CA LEU A 6 -2.92 -17.95 6.33
C LEU A 6 -3.78 -18.96 5.53
N ASN A 7 -3.21 -19.61 4.51
CA ASN A 7 -3.90 -20.55 3.63
C ASN A 7 -5.08 -19.96 2.84
N LEU A 8 -5.22 -18.63 2.79
CA LEU A 8 -6.23 -17.95 1.99
C LEU A 8 -5.69 -17.63 0.59
N PRO A 9 -6.56 -17.59 -0.46
CA PRO A 9 -6.15 -17.17 -1.79
C PRO A 9 -5.56 -15.76 -1.81
N TRP A 10 -4.52 -15.53 -2.61
CA TRP A 10 -3.92 -14.18 -2.74
C TRP A 10 -4.92 -13.08 -3.13
N PHE A 11 -5.94 -13.43 -3.93
CA PHE A 11 -7.01 -12.50 -4.32
C PHE A 11 -7.80 -11.94 -3.12
N VAL A 12 -7.98 -12.72 -2.05
CA VAL A 12 -8.65 -12.25 -0.83
C VAL A 12 -7.85 -11.11 -0.21
N TRP A 13 -6.52 -11.29 -0.12
CA TRP A 13 -5.61 -10.27 0.40
C TRP A 13 -5.54 -9.03 -0.51
N ALA A 14 -5.61 -9.20 -1.83
CA ALA A 14 -5.68 -8.10 -2.77
C ALA A 14 -6.92 -7.23 -2.55
N VAL A 15 -8.10 -7.85 -2.37
CA VAL A 15 -9.35 -7.15 -2.10
C VAL A 15 -9.27 -6.38 -0.78
N PHE A 16 -8.77 -7.01 0.30
CA PHE A 16 -8.59 -6.32 1.58
C PHE A 16 -7.66 -5.12 1.47
N ALA A 17 -6.53 -5.26 0.76
CA ALA A 17 -5.61 -4.16 0.55
C ALA A 17 -6.28 -3.00 -0.21
N LEU A 18 -7.06 -3.27 -1.26
CA LEU A 18 -7.80 -2.23 -1.98
C LEU A 18 -8.85 -1.53 -1.11
N ILE A 19 -9.56 -2.27 -0.25
CA ILE A 19 -10.52 -1.69 0.69
C ILE A 19 -9.79 -0.70 1.63
N LEU A 20 -8.63 -1.09 2.17
CA LEU A 20 -7.86 -0.21 3.06
C LEU A 20 -7.32 1.03 2.32
N ALA A 21 -6.93 0.90 1.05
CA ALA A 21 -6.54 2.03 0.22
C ALA A 21 -7.71 3.03 0.07
N ILE A 22 -8.91 2.54 -0.26
CA ILE A 22 -10.12 3.36 -0.41
C ILE A 22 -10.47 4.05 0.92
N VAL A 23 -10.49 3.31 2.02
CA VAL A 23 -10.78 3.86 3.36
C VAL A 23 -9.81 5.00 3.69
N TRP A 24 -8.51 4.84 3.43
CA TRP A 24 -7.55 5.91 3.67
C TRP A 24 -7.80 7.16 2.82
N VAL A 25 -8.10 6.97 1.52
CA VAL A 25 -8.35 8.08 0.60
C VAL A 25 -9.53 8.95 1.07
N TYR A 26 -10.62 8.34 1.55
CA TYR A 26 -11.85 9.06 1.90
C TYR A 26 -11.98 9.41 3.39
N VAL A 27 -11.43 8.60 4.30
CA VAL A 27 -11.63 8.72 5.76
C VAL A 27 -10.37 9.16 6.49
N GLY A 28 -9.19 9.10 5.85
CA GLY A 28 -7.90 9.34 6.50
C GLY A 28 -7.78 10.73 7.18
N PRO A 29 -6.93 10.86 8.21
CA PRO A 29 -6.81 12.07 9.04
C PRO A 29 -6.09 13.25 8.36
N HIS A 30 -5.89 13.21 7.04
CA HIS A 30 -5.16 14.24 6.28
C HIS A 30 -5.79 15.64 6.41
N ASN A 31 -7.09 15.73 6.71
CA ASN A 31 -7.79 16.99 6.97
C ASN A 31 -7.47 17.60 8.35
N LYS A 32 -6.83 16.83 9.24
CA LYS A 32 -6.48 17.23 10.62
C LYS A 32 -5.01 17.59 10.79
N ILE A 33 -4.21 17.46 9.73
CA ILE A 33 -2.78 17.74 9.77
C ILE A 33 -2.60 19.22 9.43
N PRO A 34 -1.84 19.99 10.22
CA PRO A 34 -1.54 21.39 9.92
C PRO A 34 -1.06 21.55 8.48
N ALA A 35 -1.32 22.70 7.86
CA ALA A 35 -1.00 22.94 6.45
C ALA A 35 0.51 22.78 6.18
N THR A 36 0.93 21.57 5.85
CA THR A 36 2.29 21.26 5.44
C THR A 36 2.37 21.47 3.93
N PRO A 37 3.19 22.39 3.42
CA PRO A 37 3.28 22.59 1.98
C PRO A 37 4.11 21.50 1.28
N GLY A 38 3.83 21.28 -0.01
CA GLY A 38 4.69 20.55 -0.94
C GLY A 38 4.73 19.02 -0.80
N ILE A 39 5.93 18.46 -1.01
CA ILE A 39 6.14 16.99 -1.13
C ILE A 39 5.74 16.22 0.14
N ARG A 40 5.89 16.85 1.32
CA ARG A 40 5.52 16.23 2.60
C ARG A 40 4.00 15.98 2.69
N TYR A 41 3.18 16.93 2.24
CA TYR A 41 1.72 16.73 2.17
C TYR A 41 1.34 15.60 1.22
N PHE A 42 2.03 15.48 0.08
CA PHE A 42 1.77 14.39 -0.86
C PHE A 42 1.94 13.02 -0.19
N PHE A 43 3.05 12.79 0.51
CA PHE A 43 3.29 11.52 1.21
C PHE A 43 2.31 11.28 2.35
N ILE A 44 1.97 12.30 3.12
CA ILE A 44 0.98 12.20 4.20
C ILE A 44 -0.42 11.86 3.64
N ARG A 45 -0.83 12.50 2.55
CA ARG A 45 -2.16 12.34 1.94
C ARG A 45 -2.29 10.99 1.26
N TRP A 46 -1.28 10.58 0.50
CA TRP A 46 -1.37 9.47 -0.46
C TRP A 46 -0.49 8.27 -0.13
N GLY A 47 0.60 8.45 0.63
CA GLY A 47 1.60 7.40 0.84
C GLY A 47 1.02 6.12 1.44
N HIS A 48 0.17 6.22 2.47
CA HIS A 48 -0.47 5.05 3.06
C HIS A 48 -1.39 4.31 2.08
N ALA A 49 -2.23 5.04 1.33
CA ALA A 49 -3.07 4.44 0.30
C ALA A 49 -2.25 3.80 -0.82
N LEU A 50 -1.16 4.44 -1.25
CA LEU A 50 -0.27 3.92 -2.29
C LEU A 50 0.43 2.63 -1.85
N THR A 51 0.85 2.52 -0.58
CA THR A 51 1.34 1.26 -0.02
C THR A 51 0.31 0.14 -0.15
N TRP A 52 -0.95 0.40 0.18
CA TRP A 52 -2.02 -0.58 0.05
C TRP A 52 -2.29 -0.98 -1.40
N VAL A 53 -2.26 -0.04 -2.34
CA VAL A 53 -2.38 -0.33 -3.78
C VAL A 53 -1.22 -1.21 -4.26
N LEU A 54 0.01 -0.90 -3.88
CA LEU A 54 1.19 -1.68 -4.25
C LEU A 54 1.12 -3.10 -3.64
N LEU A 55 0.65 -3.24 -2.40
CA LEU A 55 0.39 -4.56 -1.82
C LEU A 55 -0.68 -5.34 -2.58
N ALA A 56 -1.77 -4.70 -2.99
CA ALA A 56 -2.80 -5.32 -3.81
C ALA A 56 -2.22 -5.84 -5.13
N ILE A 57 -1.40 -5.04 -5.82
CA ILE A 57 -0.72 -5.45 -7.06
C ILE A 57 0.20 -6.65 -6.79
N ASN A 58 1.02 -6.61 -5.72
CA ASN A 58 1.87 -7.74 -5.34
C ASN A 58 1.05 -9.02 -5.10
N PHE A 59 -0.08 -8.94 -4.40
CA PHE A 59 -0.94 -10.10 -4.17
C PHE A 59 -1.58 -10.61 -5.47
N LEU A 60 -2.04 -9.72 -6.36
CA LEU A 60 -2.57 -10.10 -7.66
C LEU A 60 -1.51 -10.84 -8.50
N LEU A 61 -0.29 -10.30 -8.59
CA LEU A 61 0.81 -10.94 -9.33
C LEU A 61 1.08 -12.36 -8.82
N ARG A 62 1.12 -12.55 -7.50
CA ARG A 62 1.31 -13.88 -6.87
C ARG A 62 0.11 -14.81 -7.05
N GLY A 63 -1.09 -14.24 -7.19
CA GLY A 63 -2.33 -15.00 -7.39
C GLY A 63 -2.52 -15.50 -8.82
N VAL A 64 -1.89 -14.85 -9.80
CA VAL A 64 -2.01 -15.15 -11.23
C VAL A 64 -1.01 -16.22 -11.67
N ASP A 65 0.29 -16.00 -11.47
CA ASP A 65 1.33 -16.88 -11.98
C ASP A 65 2.58 -16.84 -11.08
N PRO A 66 3.08 -18.01 -10.58
CA PRO A 66 4.32 -18.07 -9.81
C PRO A 66 5.55 -17.49 -10.52
N SER A 67 5.57 -17.44 -11.86
CA SER A 67 6.66 -16.82 -12.63
C SER A 67 6.82 -15.32 -12.34
N LEU A 68 5.74 -14.65 -11.91
CA LEU A 68 5.70 -13.23 -11.59
C LEU A 68 6.18 -12.90 -10.17
N ASN A 69 6.59 -13.89 -9.38
CA ASN A 69 6.99 -13.71 -7.99
C ASN A 69 8.16 -12.72 -7.81
N SER A 70 9.11 -12.68 -8.75
CA SER A 70 10.21 -11.70 -8.73
C SER A 70 9.69 -10.28 -8.89
N THR A 71 8.78 -10.05 -9.84
CA THR A 71 8.09 -8.76 -10.03
C THR A 71 7.29 -8.38 -8.79
N ALA A 72 6.58 -9.35 -8.20
CA ALA A 72 5.82 -9.14 -6.97
C ALA A 72 6.72 -8.69 -5.81
N ASN A 73 7.94 -9.25 -5.68
CA ASN A 73 8.92 -8.81 -4.69
C ASN A 73 9.35 -7.35 -4.89
N PHE A 74 9.61 -6.92 -6.13
CA PHE A 74 9.95 -5.51 -6.42
C PHE A 74 8.79 -4.56 -6.09
N VAL A 75 7.55 -4.95 -6.42
CA VAL A 75 6.36 -4.18 -6.06
C VAL A 75 6.18 -4.11 -4.54
N ALA A 76 6.41 -5.20 -3.82
CA ALA A 76 6.37 -5.23 -2.35
C ALA A 76 7.44 -4.33 -1.74
N LEU A 77 8.67 -4.32 -2.29
CA LEU A 77 9.74 -3.42 -1.88
C LEU A 77 9.33 -1.95 -2.07
N ALA A 78 8.78 -1.60 -3.24
CA ALA A 78 8.26 -0.25 -3.51
C ALA A 78 7.16 0.16 -2.52
N GLY A 79 6.26 -0.78 -2.17
CA GLY A 79 5.23 -0.58 -1.15
C GLY A 79 5.82 -0.32 0.24
N GLY A 80 6.86 -1.06 0.62
CA GLY A 80 7.61 -0.86 1.86
C GLY A 80 8.31 0.50 1.92
N VAL A 81 9.01 0.89 0.84
CA VAL A 81 9.66 2.21 0.74
C VAL A 81 8.63 3.34 0.87
N THR A 82 7.49 3.21 0.18
CA THR A 82 6.40 4.19 0.26
C THR A 82 5.86 4.31 1.68
N TYR A 83 5.72 3.19 2.40
CA TYR A 83 5.24 3.19 3.79
C TYR A 83 6.24 3.87 4.73
N VAL A 84 7.53 3.59 4.57
CA VAL A 84 8.60 4.25 5.33
C VAL A 84 8.60 5.75 5.08
N LEU A 85 8.47 6.19 3.83
CA LEU A 85 8.36 7.62 3.49
C LEU A 85 7.11 8.25 4.11
N PHE A 86 5.97 7.56 4.08
CA PHE A 86 4.75 8.01 4.76
C PHE A 86 4.97 8.20 6.27
N LEU A 87 5.56 7.22 6.95
CA LEU A 87 5.86 7.33 8.39
C LEU A 87 6.83 8.48 8.67
N ALA A 88 7.94 8.55 7.93
CA ALA A 88 8.93 9.62 8.08
C ALA A 88 8.29 11.01 7.93
N MET A 89 7.51 11.22 6.87
CA MET A 89 6.85 12.51 6.61
C MET A 89 5.75 12.84 7.63
N THR A 90 5.15 11.82 8.25
CA THR A 90 4.14 11.98 9.30
C THR A 90 4.74 12.36 10.64
N PHE A 91 5.91 11.81 11.00
CA PHE A 91 6.50 11.96 12.34
C PHE A 91 7.68 12.94 12.41
N ILE A 92 8.34 13.26 11.30
CA ILE A 92 9.38 14.29 11.26
C ILE A 92 8.69 15.66 11.22
N ASN A 93 8.99 16.52 12.19
CA ASN A 93 8.46 17.88 12.30
C ASN A 93 9.23 18.87 11.44
#